data_AF-A0AA43F143-F1
#
_entry.id   AF-A0AA43F143-F1
#
_cell.length_a   1.000
_cell.length_b   1.000
_cell.length_c   1.000
_cell.angle_alpha   90.00
_cell.angle_beta   90.00
_cell.angle_gamma   90.00
#
_symmetry.space_group_name_H-M   'P 1'
#
loop_
_entity.id
_entity.type
_entity.pdbx_description
1 polymer ?
#
loop_
_entity_poly.entity_id
_entity_poly.type
_entity_poly.pdbx_seq_one_letter_code
_entity_poly.pdbx_strand_id
1 'polypeptide(L)'
;MGRYGGLTLRILGRGSPAMGPGKAELVERIAETGSISAAARAMGMSYRRAWQLVEALNAAFREPVVVTAVGGARGGGARVTPYGRRLAAEFRKMEAKASAAIAADLKRFARRQR
;
A
#
# COMPACT_ATOMS: atom_id res chain seq x y z
N MET A 1 -5.55 -6.23 17.36
CA MET A 1 -4.23 -6.85 17.10
C MET A 1 -3.49 -5.96 16.10
N GLY A 2 -2.30 -5.46 16.43
CA GLY A 2 -1.62 -4.45 15.62
C GLY A 2 -1.49 -4.89 14.17
N ARG A 3 -1.85 -4.02 13.22
CA ARG A 3 -1.79 -4.24 11.76
C ARG A 3 -0.39 -4.59 11.24
N TYR A 4 0.62 -4.50 12.12
CA TYR A 4 2.02 -4.80 11.89
C TYR A 4 2.54 -5.67 13.04
N GLY A 5 2.74 -6.96 12.77
CA GLY A 5 3.51 -7.85 13.64
C GLY A 5 4.91 -8.02 13.06
N GLY A 6 5.95 -7.78 13.86
CA GLY A 6 7.34 -7.92 13.42
C GLY A 6 7.89 -6.69 12.69
N LEU A 7 8.38 -6.89 11.46
CA LEU A 7 9.06 -5.86 10.67
C LEU A 7 8.08 -5.06 9.82
N THR A 8 8.22 -3.73 9.80
CA THR A 8 7.55 -2.86 8.83
C THR A 8 8.57 -2.23 7.90
N LEU A 9 8.45 -2.49 6.59
CA LEU A 9 9.29 -1.86 5.57
C LEU A 9 8.64 -0.56 5.04
N ARG A 10 9.42 0.53 4.96
CA ARG A 10 9.02 1.76 4.26
C ARG A 10 10.15 2.21 3.35
N ILE A 11 9.81 2.48 2.09
CA ILE A 11 10.72 3.00 1.07
C ILE A 11 10.50 4.50 1.00
N LEU A 12 11.55 5.27 1.26
CA LEU A 12 11.52 6.72 1.20
C LEU A 12 11.79 7.17 -0.25
N GLY A 13 10.94 8.07 -0.74
CA GLY A 13 11.17 8.82 -1.97
C GLY A 13 11.86 10.15 -1.66
N ARG A 14 11.96 11.02 -2.67
CA ARG A 14 12.48 12.39 -2.49
C ARG A 14 11.49 13.22 -1.65
N GLY A 15 11.73 13.29 -0.33
CA GLY A 15 10.99 14.13 0.61
C GLY A 15 9.77 13.49 1.30
N SER A 16 9.28 12.33 0.87
CA SER A 16 8.20 11.60 1.57
C SER A 16 8.26 10.09 1.33
N PRO A 17 7.62 9.23 2.15
CA PRO A 17 7.59 7.79 1.88
C PRO A 17 6.96 7.48 0.52
N ALA A 18 7.73 6.94 -0.42
CA ALA A 18 7.25 6.54 -1.73
C ALA A 18 6.31 5.34 -1.60
N MET A 19 6.73 4.31 -0.86
CA MET A 19 5.94 3.10 -0.65
C MET A 19 6.09 2.57 0.77
N GLY A 20 5.02 1.99 1.29
CA GLY A 20 4.95 1.38 2.60
C GLY A 20 3.71 0.51 2.67
N PRO A 21 3.49 -0.22 3.78
CA PRO A 21 2.46 -1.25 3.82
C PRO A 21 1.05 -0.70 3.58
N GLY A 22 0.72 0.47 4.11
CA GLY A 22 -0.59 1.09 3.87
C GLY A 22 -0.82 1.48 2.41
N LYS A 23 0.21 1.91 1.68
CA LYS A 23 0.11 2.22 0.25
C LYS A 23 0.02 0.94 -0.59
N ALA A 24 0.80 -0.09 -0.24
CA ALA A 24 0.74 -1.39 -0.91
C ALA A 24 -0.64 -2.04 -0.73
N GLU A 25 -1.15 -2.08 0.50
CA GLU A 25 -2.48 -2.61 0.79
C GLU A 25 -3.58 -1.80 0.10
N LEU A 26 -3.48 -0.47 0.04
CA LEU A 26 -4.46 0.34 -0.71
C LEU A 26 -4.49 -0.03 -2.20
N VAL A 27 -3.33 -0.22 -2.82
CA VAL A 27 -3.24 -0.66 -4.22
C VAL A 27 -3.88 -2.03 -4.39
N GLU A 28 -3.57 -3.00 -3.52
CA GLU A 28 -4.16 -4.35 -3.55
C GLU A 28 -5.68 -4.30 -3.43
N ARG A 29 -6.23 -3.54 -2.47
CA ARG A 29 -7.67 -3.40 -2.28
C ARG A 29 -8.36 -2.70 -3.44
N ILE A 30 -7.75 -1.70 -4.07
CA ILE A 30 -8.30 -1.08 -5.28
C ILE A 30 -8.27 -2.07 -6.44
N ALA A 31 -7.24 -2.91 -6.55
CA ALA A 31 -7.16 -3.94 -7.58
C ALA A 31 -8.28 -4.99 -7.43
N GLU A 32 -8.61 -5.36 -6.19
CA GLU A 32 -9.70 -6.30 -5.86
C GLU A 32 -11.09 -5.70 -6.10
N THR A 33 -11.30 -4.46 -5.67
CA THR A 33 -12.65 -3.85 -5.59
C THR A 33 -13.01 -2.96 -6.76
N GLY A 34 -12.03 -2.49 -7.53
CA GLY A 34 -12.24 -1.47 -8.57
C GLY A 34 -12.68 -0.09 -8.02
N SER A 35 -12.52 0.16 -6.72
CA SER A 35 -13.05 1.36 -6.08
C SER A 35 -12.17 1.85 -4.92
N ILE A 36 -11.86 3.16 -4.93
CA ILE A 36 -11.16 3.83 -3.82
C ILE A 36 -12.04 3.85 -2.57
N SER A 37 -13.35 4.05 -2.71
CA SER A 37 -14.26 4.11 -1.56
C SER A 37 -14.48 2.75 -0.91
N ALA A 38 -14.50 1.66 -1.70
CA ALA A 38 -14.54 0.30 -1.16
C ALA A 38 -13.23 -0.05 -0.46
N ALA A 39 -12.08 0.26 -1.06
CA ALA A 39 -10.77 0.06 -0.43
C ALA A 39 -10.63 0.85 0.88
N ALA A 40 -11.06 2.12 0.91
CA ALA A 40 -11.03 2.95 2.12
C ALA A 40 -11.81 2.32 3.28
N ARG A 41 -13.04 1.86 3.01
CA ARG A 41 -13.89 1.16 3.99
C ARG A 41 -13.24 -0.13 4.49
N ALA A 42 -12.71 -0.95 3.59
CA ALA A 42 -12.03 -2.20 3.94
C ALA A 42 -10.79 -1.95 4.83
N MET A 43 -10.13 -0.81 4.65
CA MET A 43 -8.94 -0.43 5.42
C MET A 43 -9.24 0.38 6.69
N GLY A 44 -10.52 0.63 7.00
CA GLY A 44 -10.94 1.42 8.16
C GLY A 44 -10.50 2.89 8.11
N MET A 45 -10.42 3.49 6.91
CA MET A 45 -10.01 4.88 6.73
C MET A 45 -11.06 5.69 5.96
N SER A 46 -10.99 7.03 6.07
CA SER A 46 -11.86 7.91 5.30
C SER A 46 -11.52 7.87 3.80
N TYR A 47 -12.54 8.12 2.96
CA TYR A 47 -12.34 8.25 1.52
C TYR A 47 -11.28 9.32 1.18
N ARG A 48 -11.33 10.48 1.86
CA ARG A 48 -10.34 11.55 1.70
C ARG A 48 -8.91 11.05 1.97
N ARG A 49 -8.72 10.22 2.99
CA ARG A 49 -7.40 9.66 3.28
C ARG A 49 -6.93 8.70 2.19
N ALA A 50 -7.81 7.83 1.69
CA ALA A 50 -7.48 6.93 0.59
C ALA A 50 -7.15 7.70 -0.69
N TRP A 51 -7.90 8.76 -1.00
CA TRP A 51 -7.62 9.65 -2.13
C TRP A 51 -6.24 10.29 -2.04
N GLN A 52 -5.89 10.89 -0.89
CA GLN A 52 -4.56 11.48 -0.67
C GLN A 52 -3.42 10.47 -0.84
N LEU A 53 -3.64 9.20 -0.44
CA LEU A 53 -2.67 8.14 -0.64
C LEU A 53 -2.51 7.76 -2.11
N VAL A 54 -3.60 7.75 -2.90
CA VAL A 54 -3.58 7.55 -4.35
C VAL A 54 -2.84 8.69 -5.05
N GLU A 55 -3.11 9.94 -4.68
CA GLU A 55 -2.41 11.11 -5.22
C GLU A 55 -0.91 11.03 -4.92
N ALA A 56 -0.56 10.73 -3.66
CA ALA A 56 0.84 10.58 -3.26
C ALA A 56 1.53 9.41 -4.00
N LEU A 57 0.81 8.32 -4.28
CA LEU A 57 1.33 7.21 -5.10
C LEU A 57 1.61 7.67 -6.52
N ASN A 58 0.63 8.28 -7.19
CA ASN A 58 0.78 8.73 -8.58
C ASN A 58 1.86 9.80 -8.73
N ALA A 59 2.08 10.65 -7.72
CA ALA A 59 3.14 11.66 -7.72
C ALA A 59 4.54 11.09 -7.42
N ALA A 60 4.64 9.98 -6.69
CA ALA A 60 5.92 9.41 -6.27
C ALA A 60 6.62 8.59 -7.37
N PHE A 61 5.90 8.22 -8.43
CA PHE A 61 6.39 7.33 -9.47
C PHE A 61 6.26 7.92 -10.87
N ARG A 62 7.03 7.36 -11.82
CA ARG A 62 7.10 7.86 -13.21
C ARG A 62 5.82 7.60 -14.01
N GLU A 63 5.06 6.58 -13.63
CA GLU A 63 3.81 6.21 -14.25
C GLU A 63 2.69 6.21 -13.19
N PRO A 64 1.45 6.54 -13.56
CA PRO A 64 0.32 6.42 -12.65
C PRO A 64 0.21 4.99 -12.08
N VAL A 65 0.10 4.89 -10.77
CA VAL A 65 -0.14 3.63 -10.04
C VAL A 65 -1.62 3.25 -10.12
N VAL A 66 -2.50 4.25 -10.00
CA VAL A 66 -3.95 4.10 -10.06
C VAL A 66 -4.51 5.13 -11.02
N VAL A 67 -5.39 4.71 -11.93
CA VAL A 67 -6.18 5.60 -12.78
C VAL A 67 -7.63 5.60 -12.31
N THR A 68 -8.26 6.77 -12.32
CA THR A 68 -9.67 6.95 -11.97
C THR A 68 -10.46 7.25 -13.23
N ALA A 69 -11.65 6.67 -13.34
CA ALA A 69 -12.62 7.09 -14.34
C ALA A 69 -13.42 8.26 -13.77
N VAL A 70 -13.54 9.35 -14.53
CA VAL A 70 -14.40 10.48 -14.16
C VAL A 70 -15.84 9.96 -14.10
N GLY A 71 -16.49 10.13 -12.95
CA GLY A 71 -17.80 9.55 -12.68
C GLY A 71 -18.92 10.25 -13.43
N GLY A 72 -19.64 9.50 -14.28
CA GLY A 72 -21.04 9.77 -14.61
C GLY A 72 -21.98 9.08 -13.62
N ALA A 73 -23.29 9.02 -13.94
CA ALA A 73 -24.39 8.58 -13.05
C ALA A 73 -24.25 7.21 -12.34
N ARG A 74 -23.26 6.37 -12.70
CA ARG A 74 -23.00 5.06 -12.09
C ARG A 74 -21.77 5.02 -11.16
N GLY A 75 -21.16 6.16 -10.88
CA GLY A 75 -19.99 6.28 -9.99
C GLY A 75 -18.66 6.13 -10.72
N GLY A 76 -17.70 6.99 -10.40
CA GLY A 76 -16.34 6.92 -10.90
C GLY A 76 -15.62 5.69 -10.34
N GLY A 77 -15.12 4.83 -11.22
CA GLY A 77 -14.32 3.66 -10.85
C GLY A 77 -12.85 4.02 -10.64
N ALA A 78 -12.10 3.13 -10.01
CA ALA A 78 -10.65 3.22 -9.91
C ALA A 78 -10.02 1.90 -10.33
N ARG A 79 -8.94 1.97 -11.12
CA ARG A 79 -8.23 0.79 -11.61
C ARG A 79 -6.75 0.94 -11.37
N VAL A 80 -6.15 -0.08 -10.76
CA VAL A 80 -4.70 -0.19 -10.65
C VAL A 80 -4.11 -0.46 -12.03
N THR A 81 -3.09 0.30 -12.40
CA THR A 81 -2.38 0.12 -13.68
C THR A 81 -1.52 -1.16 -13.63
N PRO A 82 -1.09 -1.69 -14.79
CA PRO A 82 -0.09 -2.77 -14.80
C PRO A 82 1.18 -2.40 -14.02
N TYR A 83 1.61 -1.13 -14.13
CA TYR A 83 2.72 -0.58 -13.36
C TYR A 83 2.48 -0.65 -11.84
N GLY A 84 1.31 -0.19 -11.37
CA GLY A 84 0.95 -0.24 -9.96
C GLY A 84 0.89 -1.65 -9.38
N ARG A 85 0.42 -2.64 -10.16
CA ARG A 85 0.42 -4.05 -9.73
C ARG A 85 1.84 -4.58 -9.56
N ARG A 86 2.75 -4.27 -10.50
CA ARG A 86 4.16 -4.66 -10.41
C ARG A 86 4.82 -4.05 -9.18
N LEU A 87 4.61 -2.75 -8.92
CA LEU A 87 5.13 -2.07 -7.73
C LEU A 87 4.67 -2.72 -6.42
N ALA A 88 3.37 -3.01 -6.29
CA ALA A 88 2.85 -3.67 -5.10
C ALA A 88 3.50 -5.06 -4.90
N ALA A 89 3.60 -5.85 -5.97
CA ALA A 89 4.24 -7.17 -5.92
C ALA A 89 5.74 -7.09 -5.56
N GLU A 90 6.47 -6.12 -6.12
CA GLU A 90 7.87 -5.88 -5.79
C GLU A 90 8.05 -5.46 -4.34
N PHE A 91 7.18 -4.59 -3.83
CA PHE A 91 7.17 -4.20 -2.42
C PHE A 91 6.97 -5.40 -1.50
N ARG A 92 6.00 -6.27 -1.78
CA ARG A 92 5.77 -7.50 -0.99
C ARG A 92 6.96 -8.46 -1.04
N LYS A 93 7.62 -8.58 -2.19
CA LYS A 93 8.87 -9.36 -2.31
C LYS A 93 9.99 -8.78 -1.44
N MET A 94 10.16 -7.45 -1.43
CA MET A 94 11.15 -6.80 -0.58
C MET A 94 10.83 -6.97 0.91
N GLU A 95 9.56 -6.85 1.28
CA GLU A 95 9.08 -7.06 2.66
C GLU A 95 9.39 -8.50 3.13
N ALA A 96 9.08 -9.51 2.31
CA ALA A 96 9.39 -10.90 2.61
C ALA A 96 10.90 -11.17 2.73
N LYS A 97 11.70 -10.64 1.80
CA LYS A 97 13.17 -10.77 1.84
C LYS A 97 13.76 -10.13 3.09
N ALA A 98 13.33 -8.91 3.42
CA ALA A 98 13.81 -8.19 4.60
C ALA A 98 13.44 -8.95 5.88
N SER A 99 12.20 -9.42 6.00
CA SER A 99 11.74 -10.22 7.14
C SER A 99 12.55 -11.50 7.30
N ALA A 100 12.81 -12.22 6.20
CA ALA A 100 13.61 -13.45 6.22
C ALA A 100 15.06 -13.20 6.66
N ALA A 101 15.69 -12.12 6.16
CA ALA A 101 17.08 -11.79 6.46
C ALA A 101 17.33 -11.54 7.96
N ILE A 102 16.35 -11.00 8.68
CA ILE A 102 16.47 -10.69 10.12
C ILE A 102 15.61 -11.61 11.01
N ALA A 103 15.14 -12.74 10.48
CA ALA A 103 14.20 -13.61 11.20
C ALA A 103 14.75 -14.10 12.55
N ALA A 104 16.06 -14.38 12.63
CA ALA A 104 16.70 -14.78 13.88
C ALA A 104 16.74 -13.63 14.90
N ASP A 105 17.02 -12.40 14.46
CA ASP A 105 16.99 -11.20 15.29
C ASP A 105 15.59 -10.91 15.81
N LEU A 106 14.58 -10.98 14.94
CA LEU A 106 13.18 -10.81 15.33
C LEU A 106 12.76 -11.82 16.40
N LYS A 107 13.14 -13.10 16.26
CA LYS A 107 12.89 -14.14 17.27
C LYS A 107 13.59 -13.82 18.60
N ARG A 108 14.85 -13.39 18.57
CA ARG A 108 15.59 -12.99 19.79
C ARG A 108 14.95 -11.78 20.45
N PHE A 109 14.51 -10.80 19.66
CA PHE A 109 13.90 -9.57 20.16
C PHE A 109 12.53 -9.84 20.78
N ALA A 110 11.70 -10.68 20.14
CA ALA A 110 10.38 -11.06 20.65
C ALA A 110 10.46 -11.74 22.03
N ARG A 111 11.50 -12.55 22.29
CA ARG A 111 11.73 -13.17 23.61
C ARG A 111 12.02 -12.16 24.74
N ARG A 112 12.35 -10.91 24.41
CA ARG A 112 12.61 -9.83 25.38
C ARG A 112 11.38 -8.97 25.64
N GLN A 113 10.31 -9.14 24.86
CA GLN A 113 9.06 -8.41 25.03
C GLN A 113 8.19 -9.17 26.04
N ARG A 114 7.56 -8.43 26.96
CA ARG A 114 6.62 -8.98 27.95
C ARG A 114 5.26 -9.24 27.30
#